data_AF-A0A2V9L8N0-F1
#
_entry.id   AF-A0A2V9L8N0-F1
#
_cell.length_a   1.000
_cell.length_b   1.000
_cell.length_c   1.000
_cell.angle_alpha   90.00
_cell.angle_beta   90.00
_cell.angle_gamma   90.00
#
_symmetry.space_group_name_H-M   'P 1'
#
loop_
_entity.id
_entity.type
_entity.pdbx_description
1 polymer ?
#
loop_
_entity_poly.entity_id
_entity_poly.type
_entity_poly.pdbx_seq_one_letter_code
_entity_poly.pdbx_strand_id
1 'polypeptide(L)'
;MAVDGSVYAQPLYLSGVTINGGTHNVLYVATEHDSVYALDADTSAILWHVSFINPANLVTTVSPADVNCTDISGEIGITATPVIDTTTHTIYVLARTKENGSFFQRLHAIDTITGAEKFGGPVVIHASVAGTGARSNGGTLLWDPQLENPRAGLLLQNGHVIMGWSSLCDVDPY
;
A
#
# COMPACT_ATOMS: atom_id res chain seq x y z
N MET A 1 -7.47 -2.29 21.43
CA MET A 1 -7.50 -1.72 20.06
C MET A 1 -6.54 -2.57 19.25
N ALA A 2 -7.03 -3.26 18.22
CA ALA A 2 -6.18 -4.10 17.37
C ALA A 2 -6.58 -3.81 15.93
N VAL A 3 -5.64 -3.26 15.16
CA VAL A 3 -5.70 -3.32 13.70
C VAL A 3 -5.46 -4.77 13.27
N ASP A 4 -5.88 -5.12 12.07
CA ASP A 4 -5.51 -6.41 11.48
C ASP A 4 -4.05 -6.40 11.02
N GLY A 5 -3.42 -7.57 10.99
CA GLY A 5 -2.05 -7.71 10.51
C GLY A 5 -0.98 -6.93 11.29
N SER A 6 0.23 -6.95 10.76
CA SER A 6 1.36 -6.20 11.31
C SER A 6 1.38 -4.77 10.75
N VAL A 7 1.86 -3.83 11.56
CA VAL A 7 2.06 -2.42 11.15
C VAL A 7 3.54 -2.20 10.84
N TYR A 8 3.91 -2.35 9.57
CA TYR A 8 5.27 -2.07 9.08
C TYR A 8 5.41 -0.64 8.57
N ALA A 9 4.38 -0.15 7.88
CA ALA A 9 4.27 1.23 7.47
C ALA A 9 4.24 2.15 8.71
N GLN A 10 4.96 3.27 8.66
CA GLN A 10 4.87 4.26 9.73
C GLN A 10 3.46 4.89 9.73
N PRO A 11 2.74 4.89 10.87
CA PRO A 11 1.47 5.58 10.98
C PRO A 11 1.59 7.08 10.69
N LEU A 12 0.60 7.63 10.00
CA LEU A 12 0.55 9.06 9.67
C LEU A 12 -0.46 9.78 10.55
N TYR A 13 -0.13 10.97 11.00
CA TYR A 13 -0.99 11.79 11.84
C TYR A 13 -1.50 13.02 11.08
N LEU A 14 -2.78 13.33 11.22
CA LEU A 14 -3.39 14.56 10.73
C LEU A 14 -4.35 15.13 11.79
N SER A 15 -4.08 16.35 12.24
CA SER A 15 -4.89 17.03 13.26
C SER A 15 -6.11 17.72 12.65
N GLY A 16 -7.20 17.79 13.43
CA GLY A 16 -8.34 18.67 13.12
C GLY A 16 -9.15 18.25 11.88
N VAL A 17 -9.19 16.96 11.56
CA VAL A 17 -9.96 16.44 10.42
C VAL A 17 -11.43 16.36 10.79
N THR A 18 -12.30 16.89 9.92
CA THR A 18 -13.75 16.79 10.14
C THR A 18 -14.28 15.47 9.59
N ILE A 19 -14.61 14.51 10.45
CA ILE A 19 -15.17 13.19 10.07
C ILE A 19 -16.55 13.05 10.72
N ASN A 20 -17.56 12.71 9.91
CA ASN A 20 -18.96 12.58 10.37
C ASN A 20 -19.49 13.78 11.18
N GLY A 21 -19.01 14.99 10.88
CA GLY A 21 -19.38 16.23 11.56
C GLY A 21 -18.64 16.51 12.87
N GLY A 22 -17.80 15.58 13.37
CA GLY A 22 -16.89 15.77 14.49
C GLY A 22 -15.51 16.20 14.02
N THR A 23 -14.76 16.94 14.86
CA THR A 23 -13.35 17.27 14.61
C THR A 23 -12.46 16.31 15.38
N HIS A 24 -11.56 15.63 14.68
CA HIS A 24 -10.73 14.55 15.21
C HIS A 24 -9.25 14.80 14.92
N ASN A 25 -8.39 14.42 15.85
CA ASN A 25 -7.00 14.15 15.56
C ASN A 25 -6.93 12.70 15.04
N VAL A 26 -6.41 12.48 13.85
CA VAL A 26 -6.53 11.18 13.18
C VAL A 26 -5.16 10.56 13.00
N LEU A 27 -5.04 9.30 13.43
CA LEU A 27 -3.93 8.41 13.11
C LEU A 27 -4.37 7.47 12.00
N TYR A 28 -3.72 7.56 10.83
CA TYR A 28 -3.91 6.65 9.71
C TYR A 28 -2.90 5.51 9.82
N VAL A 29 -3.40 4.27 9.88
CA VAL A 29 -2.59 3.07 10.04
C VAL A 29 -2.84 2.14 8.87
N ALA A 30 -1.79 1.85 8.11
CA ALA A 30 -1.79 0.84 7.06
C ALA A 30 -1.17 -0.46 7.57
N THR A 31 -1.69 -1.60 7.13
CA THR A 31 -1.30 -2.91 7.66
C THR A 31 -0.84 -3.85 6.55
N GLU A 32 -0.06 -4.85 6.95
CA GLU A 32 0.30 -5.97 6.07
C GLU A 32 -0.92 -6.85 5.70
N HIS A 33 -2.10 -6.63 6.31
CA HIS A 33 -3.38 -7.23 5.89
C HIS A 33 -4.08 -6.44 4.75
N ASP A 34 -3.37 -5.51 4.11
CA ASP A 34 -3.90 -4.60 3.09
C ASP A 34 -5.10 -3.77 3.59
N SER A 35 -5.10 -3.41 4.87
CA SER A 35 -6.09 -2.51 5.46
C SER A 35 -5.53 -1.14 5.73
N VAL A 36 -6.41 -0.13 5.66
CA VAL A 36 -6.15 1.23 6.14
C VAL A 36 -7.21 1.62 7.15
N TYR A 37 -6.78 2.05 8.32
CA TYR A 37 -7.63 2.54 9.39
C TYR A 37 -7.44 4.03 9.55
N ALA A 38 -8.54 4.76 9.75
CA ALA A 38 -8.51 6.06 10.40
C ALA A 38 -8.94 5.89 11.85
N LEU A 39 -8.05 6.24 12.76
CA LEU A 39 -8.24 6.07 14.20
C LEU A 39 -8.25 7.45 14.84
N ASP A 40 -9.21 7.71 15.72
CA ASP A 40 -9.18 8.90 16.56
C ASP A 40 -8.00 8.77 17.54
N ALA A 41 -7.04 9.68 17.46
CA ALA A 41 -5.79 9.65 18.21
C ALA A 41 -6.00 9.96 19.70
N ASP A 42 -7.10 10.60 20.07
CA ASP A 42 -7.40 10.99 21.46
C ASP A 42 -8.19 9.90 22.19
N THR A 43 -9.02 9.15 21.47
CA THR A 43 -9.96 8.17 22.03
C THR A 43 -9.70 6.73 21.59
N SER A 44 -8.83 6.52 20.59
CA SER A 44 -8.58 5.20 19.97
C SER A 44 -9.82 4.57 19.31
N ALA A 45 -10.83 5.37 18.97
CA ALA A 45 -11.99 4.92 18.20
C ALA A 45 -11.64 4.72 16.73
N ILE A 46 -12.20 3.70 16.08
CA ILE A 46 -12.12 3.57 14.61
C ILE A 46 -13.13 4.54 14.01
N LEU A 47 -12.64 5.50 13.22
CA LEU A 47 -13.46 6.47 12.50
C LEU A 47 -13.95 5.90 11.17
N TRP A 48 -13.05 5.23 10.45
CA TRP A 48 -13.38 4.39 9.30
C TRP A 48 -12.28 3.36 9.08
N HIS A 49 -12.60 2.32 8.30
CA HIS A 49 -11.70 1.25 7.90
C HIS A 49 -11.99 0.84 6.46
N VAL A 50 -10.93 0.61 5.69
CA VAL A 50 -10.99 -0.02 4.37
C VAL A 50 -10.03 -1.18 4.29
N SER A 51 -10.40 -2.20 3.52
CA SER A 51 -9.56 -3.34 3.21
C SER A 51 -9.52 -3.55 1.70
N PHE A 52 -8.34 -3.82 1.15
CA PHE A 52 -8.15 -4.07 -0.28
C PHE A 52 -8.17 -5.56 -0.63
N ILE A 53 -8.39 -6.43 0.35
CA ILE A 53 -8.59 -7.86 0.12
C ILE A 53 -10.07 -8.21 0.09
N ASN A 54 -10.37 -9.28 -0.63
CA ASN A 54 -11.69 -9.86 -0.73
C ASN A 54 -11.54 -11.37 -0.97
N PRO A 55 -11.36 -12.16 0.10
CA PRO A 55 -11.13 -13.60 -0.04
C PRO A 55 -12.26 -14.34 -0.77
N ALA A 56 -13.50 -13.85 -0.67
CA ALA A 56 -14.64 -14.41 -1.40
C ALA A 56 -14.51 -14.27 -2.94
N ASN A 57 -13.72 -13.29 -3.40
CA ASN A 57 -13.38 -13.07 -4.80
C ASN A 57 -11.91 -13.42 -5.11
N LEU A 58 -11.28 -14.24 -4.26
CA LEU A 58 -9.90 -14.70 -4.41
C LEU A 58 -8.86 -13.57 -4.49
N VAL A 59 -9.14 -12.47 -3.80
CA VAL A 59 -8.19 -11.37 -3.56
C VAL A 59 -7.67 -11.52 -2.13
N THR A 60 -6.39 -11.81 -1.97
CA THR A 60 -5.72 -11.98 -0.67
C THR A 60 -4.44 -11.17 -0.61
N THR A 61 -3.86 -11.08 0.58
CA THR A 61 -2.47 -10.62 0.74
C THR A 61 -1.50 -11.54 0.01
N VAL A 62 -0.30 -11.04 -0.27
CA VAL A 62 0.83 -11.85 -0.72
C VAL A 62 1.41 -12.61 0.47
N SER A 63 1.81 -13.87 0.29
CA SER A 63 2.42 -14.65 1.37
C SER A 63 3.95 -14.74 1.25
N PRO A 64 4.67 -15.00 2.36
CA PRO A 64 6.11 -15.32 2.33
C PRO A 64 6.49 -16.43 1.34
N ALA A 65 5.61 -17.41 1.15
CA ALA A 65 5.82 -18.50 0.21
C ALA A 65 5.69 -18.05 -1.26
N ASP A 66 4.80 -17.10 -1.54
CA ASP A 66 4.64 -16.55 -2.89
C ASP A 66 5.90 -15.84 -3.36
N VAL A 67 6.64 -15.21 -2.44
CA VAL A 67 7.85 -14.43 -2.75
C VAL A 67 9.15 -15.13 -2.34
N ASN A 68 9.05 -16.37 -1.82
CA ASN A 68 10.17 -17.15 -1.28
C ASN A 68 11.07 -16.33 -0.31
N CYS A 69 10.44 -15.52 0.56
CA CYS A 69 11.11 -14.58 1.45
C CYS A 69 10.38 -14.49 2.78
N THR A 70 11.13 -14.45 3.88
CA THR A 70 10.58 -14.42 5.24
C THR A 70 10.90 -13.15 6.03
N ASP A 71 11.48 -12.13 5.38
CA ASP A 71 11.78 -10.83 6.02
C ASP A 71 10.53 -10.14 6.55
N ILE A 72 9.40 -10.35 5.86
CA ILE A 72 8.07 -9.96 6.31
C ILE A 72 7.32 -11.26 6.63
N SER A 73 6.87 -11.40 7.88
CA SER A 73 6.26 -12.63 8.38
C SER A 73 4.74 -12.63 8.24
N GLY A 74 4.17 -13.77 7.86
CA GLY A 74 2.72 -14.01 7.83
C GLY A 74 2.08 -13.57 6.53
N GLU A 75 2.04 -12.27 6.29
CA GLU A 75 1.41 -11.66 5.12
C GLU A 75 2.17 -10.40 4.69
N ILE A 76 2.03 -10.08 3.42
CA ILE A 76 2.69 -8.96 2.75
C ILE A 76 1.60 -8.18 2.01
N GLY A 77 1.38 -6.95 2.44
CA GLY A 77 0.37 -6.03 1.93
C GLY A 77 0.95 -4.62 1.81
N ILE A 78 0.42 -3.67 2.59
CA ILE A 78 0.89 -2.28 2.59
C ILE A 78 2.13 -2.15 3.50
N THR A 79 3.29 -2.41 2.92
CA THR A 79 4.59 -2.26 3.61
C THR A 79 5.12 -0.83 3.53
N ALA A 80 4.97 -0.16 2.37
CA ALA A 80 5.45 1.20 2.18
C ALA A 80 4.67 2.19 3.06
N THR A 81 5.39 3.12 3.68
CA THR A 81 4.75 4.21 4.42
C THR A 81 3.93 5.08 3.46
N PRO A 82 2.62 5.28 3.70
CA PRO A 82 1.77 6.14 2.87
C PRO A 82 2.24 7.59 2.80
N VAL A 83 1.57 8.41 1.98
CA VAL A 83 1.71 9.86 2.01
C VAL A 83 0.35 10.55 1.96
N ILE A 84 0.20 11.65 2.69
CA ILE A 84 -1.04 12.45 2.72
C ILE A 84 -0.85 13.74 1.91
N ASP A 85 -1.78 13.99 0.99
CA ASP A 85 -2.05 15.31 0.43
C ASP A 85 -3.15 15.99 1.26
N THR A 86 -2.75 16.99 2.05
CA THR A 86 -3.68 17.74 2.90
C THR A 86 -4.55 18.73 2.11
N THR A 87 -4.17 19.08 0.88
CA THR A 87 -4.93 20.00 0.04
C THR A 87 -6.15 19.30 -0.55
N THR A 88 -5.98 18.04 -0.96
CA THR A 88 -7.07 17.25 -1.56
C THR A 88 -7.71 16.29 -0.58
N HIS A 89 -7.27 16.26 0.68
CA HIS A 89 -7.71 15.29 1.69
C HIS A 89 -7.55 13.85 1.22
N THR A 90 -6.40 13.51 0.64
CA THR A 90 -6.12 12.19 0.07
C THR A 90 -4.93 11.54 0.77
N ILE A 91 -5.06 10.29 1.19
CA ILE A 91 -3.93 9.42 1.53
C ILE A 91 -3.66 8.47 0.36
N TYR A 92 -2.42 8.42 -0.10
CA TYR A 92 -1.97 7.50 -1.13
C TYR A 92 -1.29 6.30 -0.48
N VAL A 93 -1.75 5.10 -0.84
CA VAL A 93 -1.24 3.83 -0.31
C VAL A 93 -0.97 2.85 -1.44
N LEU A 94 0.08 2.04 -1.31
CA LEU A 94 0.43 1.01 -2.28
C LEU A 94 0.12 -0.37 -1.68
N ALA A 95 -0.94 -1.01 -2.16
CA ALA A 95 -1.38 -2.34 -1.71
C ALA A 95 -0.76 -3.44 -2.58
N ARG A 96 -0.47 -4.60 -1.99
CA ARG A 96 0.09 -5.76 -2.69
C ARG A 96 -0.85 -6.95 -2.58
N THR A 97 -1.58 -7.24 -3.64
CA THR A 97 -2.59 -8.32 -3.64
C THR A 97 -2.18 -9.49 -4.52
N LYS A 98 -2.62 -10.68 -4.10
CA LYS A 98 -2.69 -11.87 -4.94
C LYS A 98 -4.14 -12.08 -5.35
N GLU A 99 -4.40 -12.12 -6.65
CA GLU A 99 -5.74 -12.21 -7.24
C GLU A 99 -5.78 -13.34 -8.24
N ASN A 100 -6.59 -14.37 -7.96
CA ASN A 100 -6.70 -15.54 -8.84
C ASN A 100 -5.33 -16.15 -9.23
N GLY A 101 -4.36 -16.12 -8.30
CA GLY A 101 -3.00 -16.61 -8.52
C GLY A 101 -2.04 -15.65 -9.22
N SER A 102 -2.50 -14.47 -9.64
CA SER A 102 -1.65 -13.40 -10.21
C SER A 102 -1.35 -12.33 -9.15
N PHE A 103 -0.22 -11.63 -9.30
CA PHE A 103 0.23 -10.63 -8.34
C PHE A 103 0.03 -9.23 -8.88
N PHE A 104 -0.38 -8.31 -8.01
CA PHE A 104 -0.60 -6.92 -8.37
C PHE A 104 -0.05 -6.00 -7.28
N GLN A 105 0.46 -4.85 -7.70
CA GLN A 105 0.64 -3.71 -6.81
C GLN A 105 -0.17 -2.55 -7.34
N ARG A 106 -0.94 -1.91 -6.47
CA ARG A 106 -1.89 -0.86 -6.85
C ARG A 106 -1.73 0.36 -5.98
N LEU A 107 -1.60 1.52 -6.62
CA LEU A 107 -1.68 2.81 -5.95
C LEU A 107 -3.16 3.16 -5.77
N HIS A 108 -3.58 3.23 -4.52
CA HIS A 108 -4.90 3.69 -4.11
C HIS A 108 -4.81 5.15 -3.66
N ALA A 109 -5.87 5.91 -3.93
CA ALA A 109 -6.04 7.27 -3.48
C ALA A 109 -7.28 7.33 -2.60
N ILE A 110 -7.11 7.32 -1.29
CA ILE A 110 -8.21 7.19 -0.34
C ILE A 110 -8.52 8.55 0.29
N ASP A 111 -9.80 8.87 0.40
CA ASP A 111 -10.26 10.07 1.07
C ASP A 111 -10.04 9.99 2.58
N THR A 112 -9.25 10.91 3.12
CA THR A 112 -8.88 10.95 4.54
C THR A 112 -10.08 11.15 5.48
N ILE A 113 -11.20 11.67 4.97
CA ILE A 113 -12.40 11.94 5.75
C ILE A 113 -13.36 10.75 5.74
N THR A 114 -13.53 10.12 4.58
CA THR A 114 -14.59 9.12 4.36
C THR A 114 -14.09 7.69 4.17
N GLY A 115 -12.81 7.50 3.89
CA GLY A 115 -12.26 6.21 3.47
C GLY A 115 -12.62 5.84 2.02
N ALA A 116 -13.32 6.69 1.26
CA ALA A 116 -13.70 6.36 -0.11
C ALA A 116 -12.52 6.47 -1.08
N GLU A 117 -12.47 5.59 -2.08
CA GLU A 117 -11.53 5.71 -3.20
C GLU A 117 -11.81 6.99 -4.01
N LYS A 118 -10.75 7.67 -4.45
CA LYS A 118 -10.79 8.92 -5.21
C LYS A 118 -10.26 8.74 -6.62
N PHE A 119 -10.55 9.74 -7.47
CA PHE A 119 -9.96 9.90 -8.81
C PHE A 119 -10.19 8.73 -9.77
N GLY A 120 -11.20 7.88 -9.52
CA GLY A 120 -11.47 6.70 -10.33
C GLY A 120 -10.41 5.61 -10.21
N GLY A 121 -9.62 5.64 -9.13
CA GLY A 121 -8.62 4.62 -8.82
C GLY A 121 -9.21 3.24 -8.50
N PRO A 122 -8.34 2.24 -8.25
CA PRO A 122 -6.87 2.36 -8.12
C PRO A 122 -6.11 2.34 -9.45
N VAL A 123 -4.81 2.68 -9.41
CA VAL A 123 -3.89 2.57 -10.55
C VAL A 123 -2.99 1.35 -10.39
N VAL A 124 -2.99 0.44 -11.37
CA VAL A 124 -2.09 -0.72 -11.41
C VAL A 124 -0.68 -0.28 -11.81
N ILE A 125 0.30 -0.63 -10.97
CA ILE A 125 1.71 -0.37 -11.27
C ILE A 125 2.18 -1.31 -12.37
N HIS A 126 2.80 -0.73 -13.39
CA HIS A 126 3.50 -1.45 -14.44
C HIS A 126 4.63 -0.54 -14.95
N ALA A 127 5.78 -1.12 -15.22
CA ALA A 127 6.92 -0.39 -15.75
C ALA A 127 7.78 -1.29 -16.63
N SER A 128 8.54 -0.66 -17.53
CA SER A 128 9.54 -1.34 -18.33
C SER A 128 10.68 -0.39 -18.63
N VAL A 129 11.89 -0.93 -18.71
CA VAL A 129 13.10 -0.17 -19.05
C VAL A 129 13.94 -0.97 -20.05
N ALA A 130 14.72 -0.27 -20.87
CA ALA A 130 15.72 -0.94 -21.69
C ALA A 130 16.82 -1.54 -20.78
N GLY A 131 17.17 -2.79 -21.01
CA GLY A 131 18.19 -3.47 -20.21
C GLY A 131 18.42 -4.91 -20.62
N THR A 132 19.61 -5.42 -20.32
CA THR A 132 20.04 -6.80 -20.61
C THR A 132 20.28 -7.60 -19.33
N GLY A 133 19.71 -7.15 -18.20
CA GLY A 133 19.77 -7.85 -16.92
C GLY A 133 18.99 -9.16 -16.94
N ALA A 134 18.98 -9.85 -15.79
CA ALA A 134 18.21 -11.07 -15.64
C ALA A 134 16.72 -10.81 -15.95
N ARG A 135 16.05 -11.79 -16.58
CA ARG A 135 14.68 -11.69 -17.13
C ARG A 135 14.48 -10.69 -18.28
N SER A 136 15.54 -10.12 -18.85
CA SER A 136 15.41 -9.34 -20.07
C SER A 136 14.82 -10.18 -21.22
N ASN A 137 13.84 -9.62 -21.92
CA ASN A 137 13.30 -10.20 -23.14
C ASN A 137 13.49 -9.19 -24.28
N GLY A 138 14.36 -9.53 -25.23
CA GLY A 138 14.64 -8.67 -26.38
C GLY A 138 15.25 -7.31 -26.01
N GLY A 139 16.02 -7.22 -24.92
CA GLY A 139 16.64 -5.96 -24.45
C GLY A 139 15.71 -5.09 -23.61
N THR A 140 14.56 -5.62 -23.17
CA THR A 140 13.63 -4.94 -22.26
C THR A 140 13.55 -5.71 -20.95
N LEU A 141 13.67 -4.99 -19.84
CA LEU A 141 13.36 -5.47 -18.49
C LEU A 141 11.94 -5.04 -18.15
N LEU A 142 11.12 -6.00 -17.76
CA LEU A 142 9.75 -5.77 -17.29
C LEU A 142 9.74 -5.82 -15.77
N TRP A 143 9.06 -4.85 -15.16
CA TRP A 143 8.81 -4.81 -13.73
C TRP A 143 7.88 -5.96 -13.31
N ASP A 144 8.18 -6.62 -12.20
CA ASP A 144 7.42 -7.78 -11.70
C ASP A 144 6.72 -7.46 -10.36
N PRO A 145 5.38 -7.44 -10.30
CA PRO A 145 4.64 -7.16 -9.07
C PRO A 145 4.87 -8.17 -7.94
N GLN A 146 5.31 -9.39 -8.28
CA GLN A 146 5.60 -10.44 -7.32
C GLN A 146 6.92 -10.17 -6.58
N LEU A 147 7.97 -9.79 -7.32
CA LEU A 147 9.33 -9.70 -6.77
C LEU A 147 9.71 -8.32 -6.26
N GLU A 148 9.21 -7.26 -6.88
CA GLU A 148 9.63 -5.90 -6.60
C GLU A 148 9.02 -5.43 -5.27
N ASN A 149 9.84 -5.01 -4.32
CA ASN A 149 9.41 -4.68 -2.97
C ASN A 149 9.34 -3.16 -2.74
N PRO A 150 8.15 -2.60 -2.50
CA PRO A 150 8.02 -1.20 -2.11
C PRO A 150 8.22 -1.04 -0.60
N ARG A 151 9.45 -0.82 -0.16
CA ARG A 151 9.76 -0.56 1.26
C ARG A 151 9.89 0.94 1.58
N ALA A 152 10.28 1.75 0.59
CA ALA A 152 10.45 3.18 0.79
C ALA A 152 9.10 3.86 1.04
N GLY A 153 9.08 4.86 1.93
CA GLY A 153 7.90 5.71 2.10
C GLY A 153 7.59 6.47 0.81
N LEU A 154 6.30 6.65 0.53
CA LEU A 154 5.83 7.45 -0.60
C LEU A 154 6.19 8.92 -0.37
N LEU A 155 6.55 9.61 -1.44
CA LEU A 155 6.80 11.06 -1.43
C LEU A 155 5.77 11.76 -2.31
N LEU A 156 5.14 12.81 -1.78
CA LEU A 156 4.33 13.72 -2.57
C LEU A 156 5.15 14.98 -2.85
N GLN A 157 5.40 15.25 -4.13
CA GLN A 157 6.14 16.44 -4.56
C GLN A 157 5.49 17.06 -5.79
N ASN A 158 5.10 18.34 -5.70
CA ASN A 158 4.51 19.08 -6.82
C ASN A 158 3.35 18.33 -7.51
N GLY A 159 2.46 17.72 -6.71
CA GLY A 159 1.33 16.93 -7.21
C GLY A 159 1.68 15.54 -7.77
N HIS A 160 2.94 15.10 -7.67
CA HIS A 160 3.37 13.77 -8.09
C HIS A 160 3.60 12.88 -6.87
N VAL A 161 3.07 11.65 -6.93
CA VAL A 161 3.39 10.60 -5.98
C VAL A 161 4.59 9.82 -6.51
N ILE A 162 5.68 9.82 -5.74
CA ILE A 162 6.95 9.19 -6.06
C ILE A 162 7.08 7.95 -5.16
N MET A 163 7.41 6.82 -5.79
CA MET A 163 7.58 5.51 -5.18
C MET A 163 8.91 4.91 -5.60
N GLY A 164 9.47 4.03 -4.76
CA GLY A 164 10.70 3.31 -5.04
C GLY A 164 10.58 1.84 -4.67
N TRP A 165 11.20 0.99 -5.48
CA TRP A 165 11.25 -0.45 -5.30
C TRP A 165 12.69 -0.94 -5.10
N SER A 166 12.83 -2.08 -4.45
CA SER A 166 14.06 -2.87 -4.35
C SER A 166 13.74 -4.35 -4.52
N SER A 167 14.76 -5.20 -4.53
CA SER A 167 14.59 -6.64 -4.32
C SER A 167 13.86 -6.94 -2.99
N LEU A 168 13.16 -8.07 -2.94
CA LEU A 168 12.69 -8.70 -1.71
C LEU A 168 13.61 -9.87 -1.36
N CYS A 169 14.31 -9.79 -0.21
CA CYS A 169 15.29 -10.79 0.24
C CYS A 169 16.45 -11.11 -0.74
N ASP A 170 16.71 -10.26 -1.75
CA ASP A 170 17.71 -10.54 -2.81
C ASP A 170 17.53 -11.94 -3.45
N VAL A 171 16.27 -12.40 -3.54
CA VAL A 171 15.93 -13.66 -4.20
C VAL A 171 16.09 -13.47 -5.69
N ASP A 172 16.94 -14.29 -6.32
CA ASP A 172 17.16 -14.21 -7.76
C ASP A 172 15.85 -14.35 -8.54
N PRO A 173 15.66 -13.59 -9.63
CA PRO A 173 16.57 -12.57 -10.16
C PRO A 173 16.17 -11.15 -9.76
N TYR A 174 17.17 -10.31 -9.46
CA TYR A 174 17.06 -8.89 -9.15
C TYR A 174 18.00 -8.04 -10.03
#